data_AF-A0A2V6WR79-F1
#
_entry.id   AF-A0A2V6WR79-F1
#
_cell.length_a   1.000
_cell.length_b   1.000
_cell.length_c   1.000
_cell.angle_alpha   90.00
_cell.angle_beta   90.00
_cell.angle_gamma   90.00
#
_symmetry.space_group_name_H-M   'P 1'
#
loop_
_entity.id
_entity.type
_entity.pdbx_description
1 polymer ?
#
loop_
_entity_poly.entity_id
_entity_poly.type
_entity_poly.pdbx_seq_one_letter_code
_entity_poly.pdbx_strand_id
1 'polypeptide(L)' 'KGNDQVRFELTYAALAPDLRVIAPWREWELNSRSSLIEFARKHDIAVPVTAERPYSMDRNLFHISYEGGILEDPWAEPPD' A
#
# COMPACT_ATOMS: atom_id res chain seq x y z
N LYS A 1 -4.45 -5.82 2.12
CA LYS A 1 -5.66 -5.63 2.97
C LYS A 1 -5.68 -4.17 3.38
N GLY A 2 -6.84 -3.50 3.38
CA GLY A 2 -6.94 -2.08 3.73
C GLY A 2 -8.28 -1.48 3.31
N ASN A 3 -8.67 -0.37 3.92
CA ASN A 3 -9.96 0.27 3.65
C ASN A 3 -9.99 1.02 2.31
N ASP A 4 -8.83 1.44 1.80
CA ASP A 4 -8.75 2.25 0.59
C ASP A 4 -9.28 1.55 -0.67
N GLN A 5 -9.17 0.22 -0.77
CA GLN A 5 -9.76 -0.51 -1.90
C GLN A 5 -11.28 -0.27 -2.00
N VAL A 6 -11.98 -0.27 -0.86
CA VAL A 6 -13.43 -0.07 -0.81
C VAL A 6 -13.75 1.39 -1.14
N ARG A 7 -12.97 2.33 -0.61
CA ARG A 7 -13.13 3.77 -0.87
C ARG A 7 -12.99 4.06 -2.37
N PHE A 8 -11.96 3.51 -3.04
CA PHE A 8 -11.75 3.70 -4.47
C PHE A 8 -12.84 3.00 -5.30
N GLU A 9 -13.10 1.71 -5.08
CA GLU A 9 -14.05 0.94 -5.90
C GLU A 9 -15.48 1.44 -5.78
N LEU A 10 -15.92 1.81 -4.57
CA LEU A 10 -17.25 2.38 -4.38
C LEU A 10 -17.39 3.73 -5.11
N THR A 11 -16.33 4.54 -5.08
CA THR A 11 -16.31 5.84 -5.78
C THR A 11 -16.41 5.64 -7.29
N TYR A 12 -15.64 4.73 -7.87
CA TYR A 12 -15.72 4.45 -9.31
C TYR A 12 -17.04 3.81 -9.71
N ALA A 13 -17.58 2.90 -8.90
CA ALA A 13 -18.90 2.32 -9.14
C ALA A 13 -20.00 3.39 -9.13
N ALA A 14 -19.87 4.43 -8.30
CA ALA A 14 -20.84 5.52 -8.23
C ALA A 14 -20.68 6.54 -9.38
N LEU A 15 -19.45 6.88 -9.76
CA LEU A 15 -19.18 7.97 -10.71
C LEU A 15 -19.03 7.51 -12.17
N ALA A 16 -18.57 6.29 -12.39
CA ALA A 16 -18.26 5.76 -13.71
C ALA A 16 -18.41 4.22 -13.73
N PRO A 17 -19.64 3.70 -13.57
CA PRO A 17 -19.90 2.26 -13.41
C PRO A 17 -19.48 1.41 -14.62
N ASP A 18 -19.37 2.01 -15.81
CA ASP A 18 -18.94 1.30 -17.02
C ASP A 18 -17.41 1.05 -17.05
N LEU A 19 -16.64 1.70 -16.18
CA LEU A 19 -15.20 1.48 -16.09
C LEU A 19 -14.91 0.19 -15.32
N ARG A 20 -14.11 -0.68 -15.94
CA ARG A 20 -13.56 -1.84 -15.26
C ARG A 20 -12.43 -1.41 -14.32
N VAL A 21 -12.61 -1.64 -13.02
CA VAL A 21 -11.54 -1.50 -12.03
C VAL A 21 -10.64 -2.73 -12.07
N ILE A 22 -9.32 -2.51 -12.15
CA ILE A 22 -8.28 -3.55 -12.06
C ILE A 22 -7.48 -3.28 -10.80
N ALA A 23 -7.34 -4.27 -9.93
CA ALA A 23 -6.67 -4.14 -8.63
C ALA A 23 -5.50 -5.15 -8.53
N PRO A 24 -4.30 -4.81 -9.05
CA PRO A 24 -3.18 -5.74 -9.18
C PRO A 24 -2.82 -6.51 -7.91
N TRP A 25 -2.85 -5.82 -6.76
CA TRP A 25 -2.57 -6.41 -5.45
C TRP A 25 -3.52 -7.56 -5.04
N ARG A 26 -4.66 -7.74 -5.71
CA ARG A 26 -5.58 -8.87 -5.50
C ARG A 26 -5.50 -9.95 -6.57
N GLU A 27 -4.91 -9.64 -7.72
CA GLU A 27 -4.92 -10.50 -8.90
C GLU A 27 -3.55 -11.14 -9.16
N TRP A 28 -2.47 -10.49 -8.72
CA TRP A 28 -1.10 -10.91 -9.04
C TRP A 28 -0.49 -11.79 -7.95
N GLU A 29 0.46 -12.62 -8.36
CA GLU A 29 1.27 -13.48 -7.47
C GLU A 29 2.38 -12.72 -6.74
N LEU A 30 2.52 -11.40 -6.98
CA LEU A 30 3.53 -10.55 -6.34
C LEU A 30 3.09 -10.18 -4.91
N ASN A 31 3.41 -11.07 -3.96
CA ASN A 31 2.92 -11.00 -2.59
C ASN A 31 3.95 -10.49 -1.56
N SER A 32 5.16 -10.12 -1.99
CA SER A 32 6.23 -9.72 -1.08
C SER A 32 7.11 -8.60 -1.65
N ARG A 33 7.75 -7.83 -0.77
CA ARG A 33 8.71 -6.78 -1.17
C ARG A 33 9.85 -7.35 -2.02
N SER A 34 10.36 -8.53 -1.68
CA SER A 34 11.40 -9.22 -2.47
C SER A 34 10.91 -9.58 -3.87
N SER A 35 9.71 -10.15 -4.01
CA SER A 35 9.12 -10.46 -5.32
C SER A 35 8.94 -9.22 -6.19
N LEU A 36 8.58 -8.08 -5.59
CA LEU A 36 8.43 -6.81 -6.30
C LEU A 36 9.78 -6.22 -6.73
N ILE A 37 10.82 -6.35 -5.91
CA ILE A 37 12.19 -5.93 -6.27
C ILE A 37 12.73 -6.80 -7.40
N GLU A 38 12.50 -8.12 -7.36
CA GLU A 38 12.91 -9.03 -8.43
C GLU A 38 12.17 -8.73 -9.74
N PHE A 39 10.85 -8.53 -9.66
CA PHE A 39 10.05 -8.09 -10.80
C PHE A 39 10.59 -6.78 -11.39
N ALA A 40 10.85 -5.78 -10.54
CA ALA A 40 11.40 -4.51 -10.98
C ALA A 40 12.76 -4.67 -11.68
N ARG A 41 13.67 -5.48 -11.13
CA ARG A 41 14.98 -5.77 -11.76
C ARG A 41 14.84 -6.48 -13.10
N LYS A 42 13.96 -7.48 -13.20
CA LYS A 42 13.72 -8.23 -14.44
C LYS A 42 13.18 -7.33 -15.56
N HIS A 43 12.47 -6.27 -15.21
CA HIS A 43 11.81 -5.35 -16.13
C HIS A 43 12.52 -3.99 -16.25
N ASP A 44 13.77 -3.87 -15.79
CA ASP A 44 14.57 -2.63 -15.82
C ASP A 44 13.86 -1.40 -15.19
N ILE A 45 13.05 -1.63 -14.16
CA ILE A 45 12.40 -0.59 -13.39
C ILE A 45 13.34 -0.14 -12.28
N ALA A 46 13.83 1.10 -12.35
CA ALA A 46 14.66 1.68 -11.31
C ALA A 46 13.83 1.89 -10.02
N VAL A 47 14.18 1.15 -8.96
CA VAL A 47 13.56 1.29 -7.63
C VAL A 47 14.57 1.86 -6.66
N PRO A 48 14.27 2.98 -5.97
CA PRO A 48 15.13 3.47 -4.90
C PRO A 48 15.12 2.45 -3.77
N VAL A 49 16.26 1.80 -3.54
CA VAL A 49 16.44 0.84 -2.44
C VAL A 49 16.71 1.64 -1.16
N THR A 50 15.69 2.27 -0.60
CA THR A 50 15.80 2.87 0.73
C THR A 50 15.56 1.78 1.78
N ALA A 51 16.24 1.91 2.91
CA ALA A 51 15.94 1.16 4.12
C ALA A 51 14.42 1.21 4.37
N GLU A 52 13.89 0.08 4.85
CA GLU A 52 12.47 -0.09 5.12
C GLU A 52 12.00 1.06 6.04
N ARG A 53 11.01 1.85 5.59
CA ARG A 53 10.34 2.76 6.51
C ARG A 53 9.59 1.85 7.48
N PRO A 54 9.78 1.99 8.81
CA PRO A 54 9.21 1.06 9.78
C PRO A 54 7.68 1.07 9.80
N TYR A 55 7.06 2.11 9.21
CA TYR A 55 5.63 2.33 9.18
C TYR A 55 5.12 2.51 7.76
N SER A 56 3.91 2.00 7.52
CA SER A 56 3.04 2.48 6.44
C SER A 56 2.52 3.86 6.83
N MET A 57 2.57 4.81 5.90
CA MET A 57 2.30 6.22 6.17
C MET A 57 1.53 6.85 5.02
N ASP A 58 0.41 7.49 5.34
CA ASP A 58 -0.29 8.40 4.44
C ASP A 58 -0.24 9.83 5.00
N ARG A 59 -0.09 10.80 4.11
CA ARG A 59 0.04 12.22 4.47
C ARG A 59 -0.68 13.10 3.47
N ASN A 60 -1.50 13.99 4.01
CA ASN A 60 -2.11 15.10 3.28
C ASN A 60 -2.08 16.37 4.14
N LEU A 61 -2.73 17.45 3.68
CA LEU A 61 -2.77 18.72 4.42
C LEU A 61 -3.49 18.60 5.78
N PHE A 62 -4.43 17.66 5.90
CA PHE A 62 -5.30 17.55 7.05
C PHE A 62 -4.69 16.69 8.17
N HIS A 63 -3.99 15.61 7.81
CA HIS A 63 -3.40 14.70 8.78
C HIS A 63 -2.26 13.86 8.21
N ILE A 64 -1.56 13.18 9.12
CA ILE A 64 -0.60 12.12 8.84
C ILE A 64 -1.05 10.89 9.63
N SER A 65 -1.11 9.73 8.97
CA SER A 65 -1.35 8.43 9.60
C SER A 65 -0.07 7.59 9.61
N TYR A 66 0.05 6.73 10.62
CA TYR A 66 1.11 5.74 10.75
C TYR A 66 0.47 4.41 11.16
N GLU A 67 0.88 3.31 10.54
CA GLU A 67 0.40 1.95 10.84
C GLU A 67 1.51 0.92 10.56
N GLY A 68 1.31 -0.33 10.98
CA GLY A 68 2.28 -1.41 10.79
C GLY A 68 3.45 -1.39 11.78
N GLY A 69 4.28 -2.43 11.71
CA GLY A 69 5.43 -2.60 12.59
C GLY A 69 5.02 -2.75 14.06
N ILE A 70 5.73 -2.07 14.96
CA ILE A 70 5.45 -2.11 16.42
C ILE A 70 4.07 -1.55 16.78
N LEU A 71 3.47 -0.70 15.93
CA LEU A 71 2.16 -0.10 16.19
C LEU A 71 1.01 -1.12 16.08
N GLU A 72 1.26 -2.33 15.58
CA GLU A 72 0.29 -3.43 15.59
C GLU A 72 0.16 -4.12 16.96
N ASP A 73 1.09 -3.88 17.90
CA ASP A 73 1.00 -4.36 19.27
C ASP A 73 0.34 -3.29 20.16
N PRO A 74 -0.94 -3.47 20.57
CA PRO A 74 -1.63 -2.48 21.40
C PRO A 74 -1.10 -2.42 22.84
N TRP A 75 -0.20 -3.33 23.24
CA TRP A 75 0.45 -3.32 24.55
C TRP A 75 1.80 -2.60 24.57
N ALA A 76 2.33 -2.25 23.39
CA ALA A 76 3.53 -1.44 23.24
C ALA A 76 3.17 0.05 23.13
N GLU A 77 3.97 0.92 23.72
CA GLU A 77 3.86 2.37 23.49
C GLU A 77 4.41 2.74 22.10
N PRO A 78 3.89 3.81 21.47
CA PRO A 78 4.47 4.29 20.21
C PRO A 78 5.93 4.75 20.44
N PRO A 79 6.87 4.42 19.54
CA PRO A 79 8.26 4.90 19.64
C PRO A 79 8.40 6.42 19.50
N ASP A 80 9.50 6.97 20.04
CA ASP A 80 9.89 8.38 19.95
C ASP A 80 10.15 8.89 18.51
#